data_AF-A0A1I2ZT91-F1
#
_entry.id   AF-A0A1I2ZT91-F1
#
_cell.length_a   1.000
_cell.length_b   1.000
_cell.length_c   1.000
_cell.angle_alpha   90.00
_cell.angle_beta   90.00
_cell.angle_gamma   90.00
#
_symmetry.space_group_name_H-M   'P 1'
#
loop_
_entity.id
_entity.type
_entity.pdbx_description
1 polymer ?
#
loop_
_entity_poly.entity_id
_entity_poly.type
_entity_poly.pdbx_seq_one_letter_code
_entity_poly.pdbx_strand_id
1 'polypeptide(L)' 'MKQIFILIRVIVAITLITLGVNNLSEPSNIDVAIGVFEIILGLAIVFKPITNLFKKI' A
#
# COMPACT_ATOMS: atom_id res chain seq x y z
N MET A 1 7.27 11.91 17.32
CA MET A 1 6.32 12.35 16.27
C MET A 1 6.65 11.78 14.88
N LYS A 2 7.81 12.08 14.28
CA LYS A 2 8.17 11.61 12.93
C LYS A 2 8.11 10.08 12.74
N GLN A 3 8.53 9.30 13.74
CA GLN A 3 8.44 7.83 13.70
C GLN A 3 7.00 7.31 13.76
N ILE A 4 6.13 7.94 14.55
CA ILE A 4 4.70 7.58 14.64
C ILE A 4 4.03 7.79 13.28
N PHE A 5 4.33 8.89 12.58
CA PHE A 5 3.82 9.12 11.22
C PHE A 5 4.31 8.08 10.20
N ILE A 6 5.54 7.60 10.33
CA ILE A 6 6.07 6.52 9.49
C ILE A 6 5.33 5.21 9.80
N LEU A 7 5.14 4.89 11.07
CA LEU A 7 4.42 3.69 11.50
C LEU A 7 2.98 3.68 10.97
N ILE A 8 2.24 4.79 11.09
CA ILE A 8 0.89 4.93 10.56
C ILE A 8 0.88 4.70 9.05
N ARG A 9 1.83 5.29 8.30
CA ARG A 9 1.91 5.08 6.84
C ARG A 9 2.15 3.62 6.46
N VAL A 10 3.01 2.93 7.20
CA VAL A 10 3.28 1.50 6.97
C VAL A 10 2.02 0.68 7.24
N ILE A 11 1.31 0.94 8.35
CA ILE A 11 0.05 0.26 8.68
C ILE A 11 -0.99 0.49 7.58
N VAL A 12 -1.21 1.74 7.16
CA VAL A 12 -2.16 2.09 6.10
C VAL A 12 -1.83 1.39 4.79
N ALA A 13 -0.55 1.33 4.41
CA ALA A 13 -0.12 0.65 3.21
C ALA A 13 -0.35 -0.87 3.27
N ILE A 14 -0.07 -1.50 4.42
CA ILE A 14 -0.34 -2.93 4.62
C ILE A 14 -1.85 -3.19 4.51
N THR A 15 -2.68 -2.37 5.14
CA THR A 15 -4.14 -2.48 5.06
C THR A 15 -4.63 -2.36 3.62
N LEU A 16 -4.17 -1.35 2.87
CA LEU A 16 -4.55 -1.15 1.47
C LEU A 16 -4.14 -2.33 0.58
N ILE A 17 -2.92 -2.84 0.74
CA ILE A 17 -2.45 -4.00 -0.01
C ILE A 17 -3.29 -5.23 0.34
N THR A 18 -3.63 -5.42 1.61
CA THR A 18 -4.46 -6.56 2.06
C THR A 18 -5.86 -6.50 1.46
N LEU A 19 -6.50 -5.33 1.53
CA LEU A 19 -7.82 -5.11 0.92
C LEU A 19 -7.77 -5.31 -0.60
N GLY A 20 -6.73 -4.78 -1.25
CA GLY A 20 -6.61 -4.89 -2.69
C GLY A 20 -6.40 -6.34 -3.16
N VAL A 21 -5.62 -7.13 -2.42
CA VAL A 21 -5.47 -8.58 -2.69
C VAL A 21 -6.79 -9.34 -2.49
N ASN A 22 -7.57 -8.95 -1.48
CA ASN A 22 -8.90 -9.54 -1.28
C ASN A 22 -9.82 -9.23 -2.47
N ASN A 23 -9.85 -7.97 -2.91
CA ASN A 23 -10.65 -7.51 -4.05
C ASN A 23 -10.21 -8.11 -5.39
N LEU A 24 -8.92 -8.46 -5.55
CA LEU A 24 -8.43 -9.22 -6.72
C LEU A 24 -9.01 -10.64 -6.82
N SER A 25 -9.52 -11.19 -5.71
CA SER A 25 -10.08 -12.54 -5.66
C SER A 25 -11.57 -12.58 -6.01
N GLU A 26 -12.20 -11.41 -6.17
CA GLU A 26 -13.63 -11.29 -6.52
C GLU A 26 -13.88 -11.58 -8.01
N PRO A 27 -15.04 -12.15 -8.38
CA PRO A 27 -15.35 -12.50 -9.77
C PRO A 27 -15.71 -11.28 -10.65
N SER A 28 -15.89 -10.11 -10.05
CA SER A 28 -16.32 -8.88 -10.71
C SER A 28 -15.11 -8.06 -11.17
N ASN A 29 -15.09 -7.71 -12.46
CA ASN A 29 -14.01 -6.91 -13.04
C ASN A 29 -13.86 -5.52 -12.39
N ILE A 30 -14.95 -4.97 -11.84
CA ILE A 30 -14.92 -3.68 -11.14
C ILE A 30 -14.17 -3.85 -9.82
N ASP A 31 -14.46 -4.90 -9.07
CA ASP A 31 -13.82 -5.17 -7.78
C ASP A 31 -12.33 -5.49 -7.97
N VAL A 32 -11.99 -6.26 -9.02
CA VAL A 32 -10.59 -6.48 -9.42
C VAL A 32 -9.89 -5.16 -9.74
N ALA A 33 -10.53 -4.24 -10.48
CA ALA A 33 -9.94 -2.94 -10.81
C ALA A 33 -9.73 -2.06 -9.54
N ILE A 34 -10.68 -2.08 -8.61
CA ILE A 34 -10.55 -1.44 -7.30
C ILE A 34 -9.37 -2.06 -6.54
N GLY A 35 -9.24 -3.39 -6.55
CA GLY A 35 -8.14 -4.09 -5.87
C GLY A 35 -6.77 -3.74 -6.43
N VAL A 36 -6.62 -3.66 -7.75
CA VAL A 36 -5.39 -3.16 -8.40
C VAL A 36 -5.08 -1.73 -7.95
N PHE A 37 -6.08 -0.86 -7.93
CA PHE A 37 -5.91 0.52 -7.49
C PHE A 37 -5.46 0.62 -6.03
N GLU A 38 -6.07 -0.14 -5.13
CA GLU A 38 -5.71 -0.17 -3.71
C GLU A 38 -4.27 -0.66 -3.48
N ILE A 39 -3.82 -1.68 -4.22
CA ILE A 39 -2.44 -2.17 -4.17
C ILE A 39 -1.47 -1.08 -4.64
N ILE A 40 -1.75 -0.42 -5.78
CA ILE A 40 -0.91 0.67 -6.29
C ILE A 40 -0.82 1.82 -5.29
N LEU A 41 -1.94 2.18 -4.66
CA LEU A 41 -1.99 3.24 -3.65
C LEU A 41 -1.16 2.86 -2.40
N GLY A 42 -1.30 1.62 -1.93
CA GLY A 42 -0.52 1.09 -0.82
C GLY A 42 0.98 1.13 -1.10
N LEU A 43 1.40 0.69 -2.28
CA LEU A 43 2.80 0.76 -2.72
C LEU A 43 3.31 2.20 -2.82
N ALA A 44 2.51 3.13 -3.34
CA ALA A 44 2.87 4.54 -3.45
C ALA A 44 3.13 5.19 -2.07
N ILE A 45 2.34 4.82 -1.05
CA ILE A 45 2.49 5.31 0.32
C ILE A 45 3.84 4.90 0.92
N VAL A 46 4.30 3.67 0.67
CA VAL A 46 5.57 3.15 1.19
C VAL A 46 6.77 3.43 0.28
N PHE A 47 6.56 3.80 -0.98
CA PHE A 47 7.63 4.05 -1.95
C PHE A 47 8.65 5.07 -1.48
N LYS A 48 8.21 6.24 -1.01
CA LYS A 48 9.11 7.31 -0.53
C LYS A 48 9.90 6.92 0.73
N PRO A 49 9.28 6.33 1.78
CA PRO A 49 10.03 5.76 2.91
C PRO A 49 11.06 4.71 2.49
N ILE A 50 10.67 3.78 1.62
CA ILE A 50 11.53 2.69 1.14
C ILE A 50 12.72 3.23 0.35
N THR A 51 12.49 4.10 -0.63
CA THR A 51 13.57 4.71 -1.43
C THR A 51 14.53 5.54 -0.58
N ASN A 52 14.06 6.18 0.49
CA ASN A 52 14.94 6.90 1.43
C ASN A 52 15.79 5.95 2.30
N LEU A 53 15.31 4.73 2.60
CA LEU A 53 16.11 3.71 3.26
C LEU A 53 17.21 3.20 2.32
N PHE A 54 16.87 2.90 1.06
CA PHE A 54 17.82 2.39 0.08
C PHE A 54 18.83 3.42 -0.44
N LYS A 55 18.51 4.72 -0.45
CA LYS A 55 19.47 5.79 -0.79
C LYS A 55 20.58 5.99 0.25
N LYS A 56 20.43 5.42 1.45
CA LYS A 56 21.39 5.54 2.56
C LYS A 56 22.26 4.29 2.73
N ILE A 57 22.09 3.28 1.87
CA ILE A 57 22.92 2.09 1.75
C ILE A 57 23.84 2.31 0.55
#